data_AF-A0A0F9HZP0-F1
#
_entry.id   AF-A0A0F9HZP0-F1
#
_cell.length_a   1.000
_cell.length_b   1.000
_cell.length_c   1.000
_cell.angle_alpha   90.00
_cell.angle_beta   90.00
_cell.angle_gamma   90.00
#
_symmetry.space_group_name_H-M   'P 1'
#
loop_
_entity.id
_entity.type
_entity.pdbx_description
1 polymer ?
#
loop_
_entity_poly.entity_id
_entity_poly.type
_entity_poly.pdbx_seq_one_letter_code
_entity_poly.pdbx_strand_id
1 'polypeptide(L)'
;VVLCAHQPTRQAATKGETRPPTLSQIAYGFSVAQTADIILSMARVRDNPNARNYVVIKMRAGKPIIRLRKLHFDVDKGDIYEESDVEPEWDGKAEEQETEKPY
;
A
#
# COMPACT_ATOMS: atom_id res chain seq x y z
N VAL A 1 8.20 -20.60 2.10
CA VAL A 1 7.63 -19.23 2.05
C VAL A 1 6.86 -19.02 3.33
N VAL A 2 7.16 -17.95 4.09
CA VAL A 2 6.40 -17.57 5.29
C VAL A 2 5.59 -16.35 4.93
N LEU A 3 4.28 -16.40 5.16
CA LEU A 3 3.37 -15.28 4.90
C LEU A 3 2.72 -14.87 6.23
N CYS A 4 2.89 -13.61 6.58
CA CYS A 4 2.36 -13.04 7.82
C CYS A 4 1.44 -11.88 7.48
N ALA A 5 0.22 -11.90 8.03
CA ALA A 5 -0.65 -10.74 8.02
C ALA A 5 -0.22 -9.78 9.14
N HIS A 6 -0.18 -8.50 8.84
CA HIS A 6 0.19 -7.48 9.82
C HIS A 6 -0.69 -6.24 9.73
N GLN A 7 -0.92 -5.59 10.87
CA GLN A 7 -1.77 -4.40 10.95
C GLN A 7 -0.93 -3.12 10.86
N PRO A 8 -1.38 -2.09 10.11
CA PRO A 8 -0.74 -0.78 10.12
C PRO A 8 -1.07 -0.02 11.41
N THR A 9 -0.36 1.07 11.66
CA THR A 9 -0.65 1.98 12.77
C THR A 9 -2.00 2.67 12.57
N ARG A 10 -2.64 3.12 13.66
CA ARG A 10 -3.91 3.85 13.58
C ARG A 10 -3.80 5.15 12.78
N GLN A 11 -2.60 5.75 12.71
CA GLN A 11 -2.33 6.94 11.91
C GLN A 11 -2.53 6.69 10.40
N ALA A 12 -2.32 5.46 9.93
CA ALA A 12 -2.59 5.09 8.53
C ALA A 12 -4.08 5.08 8.18
N ALA A 13 -4.97 5.01 9.19
CA ALA A 13 -6.42 5.05 8.97
C ALA A 13 -6.97 6.49 8.84
N THR A 14 -6.16 7.52 9.13
CA THR A 14 -6.67 8.87 9.46
C THR A 14 -7.14 9.71 8.26
N LYS A 15 -7.21 9.18 7.04
CA LYS A 15 -7.59 9.97 5.86
C LYS A 15 -8.43 9.22 4.82
N GLY A 16 -9.19 8.20 5.22
CA GLY A 16 -10.01 7.41 4.28
C GLY A 16 -9.19 6.93 3.08
N GLU A 17 -7.89 6.70 3.30
CA GLU A 17 -6.88 6.69 2.26
C GLU A 17 -7.08 5.47 1.37
N THR A 18 -7.33 5.73 0.10
CA THR A 18 -7.22 4.75 -0.98
C THR A 18 -5.76 4.37 -1.26
N ARG A 19 -4.81 5.07 -0.61
CA ARG A 19 -3.38 4.83 -0.69
C ARG A 19 -2.96 3.80 0.35
N PRO A 20 -2.24 2.74 -0.05
CA PRO A 20 -1.69 1.77 0.89
C PRO A 20 -0.71 2.41 1.88
N PRO A 21 -0.65 1.91 3.14
CA PRO A 21 0.31 2.35 4.14
C PRO A 21 1.77 2.26 3.67
N THR A 22 2.59 3.22 4.11
CA THR A 22 4.05 3.26 3.88
C THR A 22 4.81 2.49 4.95
N LEU A 23 6.13 2.33 4.78
CA LEU A 23 6.99 1.61 5.74
C LEU A 23 6.98 2.21 7.16
N SER A 24 6.85 3.53 7.28
CA SER A 24 6.77 4.23 8.57
C SER A 24 5.46 3.96 9.32
N GLN A 25 4.45 3.46 8.62
CA GLN A 25 3.10 3.22 9.13
C GLN A 25 2.84 1.75 9.48
N ILE A 26 3.86 0.89 9.49
CA ILE A 26 3.76 -0.49 9.93
C ILE A 26 3.75 -0.53 11.47
N ALA A 27 2.77 -1.19 12.11
CA ALA A 27 2.78 -1.33 13.57
C ALA A 27 4.02 -2.13 14.03
N TYR A 28 4.61 -1.81 15.17
CA TYR A 28 5.92 -2.37 15.59
C TYR A 28 7.10 -2.07 14.63
N GLY A 29 6.84 -1.29 13.57
CA GLY A 29 7.80 -0.50 12.80
C GLY A 29 8.96 -1.28 12.18
N PHE A 30 10.16 -0.76 12.46
CA PHE A 30 11.40 -1.06 11.76
C PHE A 30 11.83 -2.54 11.84
N SER A 31 11.54 -3.23 12.95
CA SER A 31 11.95 -4.63 13.14
C SER A 31 11.24 -5.57 12.16
N VAL A 32 9.94 -5.36 11.95
CA VAL A 32 9.17 -6.11 10.93
C VAL A 32 9.69 -5.76 9.55
N ALA A 33 9.91 -4.46 9.30
CA ALA A 33 10.39 -3.99 8.02
C ALA A 33 11.78 -4.56 7.67
N GLN A 34 12.71 -4.69 8.61
CA GLN A 34 14.04 -5.25 8.37
C GLN A 34 14.01 -6.75 8.08
N THR A 35 13.21 -7.49 8.85
CA THR A 35 13.15 -8.95 8.80
C THR A 35 12.47 -9.46 7.54
N ALA A 36 11.43 -8.77 7.07
CA ALA A 36 10.69 -9.17 5.88
C ALA A 36 11.52 -9.01 4.59
N ASP A 37 11.50 -10.02 3.72
CA ASP A 37 12.10 -9.92 2.39
C ASP A 37 11.22 -9.12 1.41
N ILE A 38 9.90 -9.29 1.53
CA ILE A 38 8.89 -8.60 0.71
C ILE A 38 7.84 -8.02 1.64
N ILE A 39 7.44 -6.78 1.38
CA ILE A 39 6.33 -6.13 2.09
C ILE A 39 5.33 -5.63 1.07
N LEU A 40 4.12 -6.16 1.20
CA LEU A 40 2.98 -5.88 0.35
C LEU A 40 1.98 -5.11 1.20
N SER A 41 1.71 -3.88 0.79
CA SER A 41 0.81 -2.98 1.51
C SER A 41 -0.49 -2.86 0.75
N MET A 42 -1.62 -2.86 1.47
CA MET A 42 -2.96 -2.84 0.88
C MET A 42 -3.85 -1.77 1.51
N ALA A 43 -4.69 -1.14 0.70
CA ALA A 43 -5.74 -0.21 1.13
C ALA A 43 -7.08 -0.55 0.47
N ARG A 44 -8.16 -0.09 1.09
CA ARG A 44 -9.52 -0.20 0.53
C ARG A 44 -9.68 0.78 -0.64
N VAL A 45 -10.47 0.38 -1.63
CA VAL A 45 -10.96 1.30 -2.67
C VAL A 45 -12.29 1.89 -2.17
N ARG A 46 -12.43 3.22 -2.20
CA ARG A 46 -13.58 3.93 -1.61
C ARG A 46 -14.92 3.47 -2.20
N ASP A 47 -14.96 3.30 -3.52
CA ASP A 47 -16.20 3.05 -4.26
C ASP A 47 -16.38 1.59 -4.67
N ASN A 48 -15.50 0.69 -4.20
CA ASN A 48 -15.60 -0.73 -4.49
C ASN A 48 -15.14 -1.59 -3.29
N PRO A 49 -16.07 -2.17 -2.51
CA PRO A 49 -15.73 -2.98 -1.34
C PRO A 49 -14.99 -4.28 -1.72
N ASN A 50 -15.16 -4.73 -2.96
CA ASN A 50 -14.53 -5.91 -3.54
C ASN A 50 -13.18 -5.60 -4.20
N ALA A 51 -12.68 -4.36 -4.11
CA ALA A 51 -11.37 -4.01 -4.64
C ALA A 51 -10.39 -3.55 -3.56
N ARG A 52 -9.11 -3.85 -3.75
CA ARG A 52 -8.01 -3.37 -2.93
C ARG A 52 -6.93 -2.76 -3.81
N ASN A 53 -6.47 -1.58 -3.42
CA ASN A 53 -5.24 -1.04 -3.96
C ASN A 53 -4.07 -1.69 -3.21
N TYR A 54 -3.00 -2.03 -3.92
CA TYR A 54 -1.80 -2.54 -3.29
C TYR A 54 -0.52 -2.01 -3.95
N VAL A 55 0.57 -2.07 -3.20
CA VAL A 55 1.92 -1.76 -3.69
C VAL A 55 2.94 -2.64 -2.98
N VAL A 56 4.03 -2.98 -3.68
CA VAL A 56 5.18 -3.66 -3.09
C VAL A 56 6.16 -2.60 -2.59
N ILE A 57 6.05 -2.25 -1.31
CA ILE A 57 6.85 -1.17 -0.70
C ILE A 57 8.27 -1.60 -0.31
N LYS A 58 8.52 -2.91 -0.23
CA LYS A 58 9.86 -3.46 -0.02
C LYS A 58 10.03 -4.76 -0.81
N MET A 59 11.18 -4.91 -1.43
CA MET A 59 11.66 -6.15 -2.00
C MET A 59 13.17 -6.24 -1.78
N ARG A 60 13.65 -7.29 -1.10
CA ARG A 60 15.08 -7.46 -0.79
C ARG A 60 15.88 -7.90 -2.02
N ALA A 61 15.34 -8.82 -2.81
CA ALA A 61 15.96 -9.31 -4.03
C ALA A 61 15.14 -8.86 -5.24
N GLY A 62 15.64 -7.89 -6.00
CA GLY A 62 14.98 -7.34 -7.19
C GLY A 62 14.77 -5.83 -7.12
N LYS A 63 14.07 -5.28 -8.12
CA LYS A 63 13.65 -3.88 -8.13
C LYS A 63 12.29 -3.76 -7.44
N PRO A 64 12.12 -2.84 -6.46
CA PRO A 64 10.82 -2.59 -5.87
C PRO A 64 9.85 -2.10 -6.95
N ILE A 65 8.68 -2.73 -7.01
CA ILE A 65 7.59 -2.29 -7.88
C ILE A 65 6.76 -1.31 -7.07
N ILE A 66 7.17 -0.04 -7.10
CA ILE A 66 6.45 1.07 -6.45
C ILE A 66 5.32 1.55 -7.37
N ARG A 67 4.54 0.61 -7.91
CA ARG A 67 3.40 0.92 -8.77
C ARG A 67 2.13 0.52 -8.02
N LEU A 68 1.21 1.48 -7.92
CA LEU A 68 -0.11 1.23 -7.36
C LEU A 68 -0.87 0.30 -8.31
N ARG A 69 -1.29 -0.85 -7.79
CA ARG A 69 -2.04 -1.88 -8.53
C ARG A 69 -3.36 -2.12 -7.86
N LYS A 70 -4.36 -2.62 -8.60
CA LYS A 70 -5.69 -2.91 -8.07
C LYS A 70 -6.01 -4.39 -8.20
N LEU A 71 -6.38 -4.99 -7.07
CA LEU A 71 -6.89 -6.35 -6.97
C LEU A 71 -8.39 -6.31 -6.81
N HIS A 72 -9.11 -7.16 -7.55
CA HIS A 72 -10.53 -7.41 -7.39
C HIS A 72 -10.76 -8.79 -6.78
N PHE A 73 -11.76 -8.87 -5.92
CA PHE A 73 -12.18 -10.06 -5.20
C PHE A 73 -13.60 -10.41 -5.66
N ASP A 74 -13.73 -11.44 -6.49
CA ASP A 74 -15.03 -12.01 -6.85
C ASP A 74 -15.37 -13.07 -5.79
N VAL A 75 -16.13 -12.66 -4.78
CA VAL A 75 -16.49 -13.52 -3.63
C VAL A 75 -17.41 -14.66 -4.06
N ASP A 76 -18.23 -14.46 -5.09
CA ASP A 76 -19.18 -15.47 -5.56
C ASP A 76 -18.46 -16.62 -6.29
N LYS A 77 -17.36 -16.31 -6.98
CA LYS A 77 -16.51 -17.32 -7.65
C LYS A 77 -15.32 -17.79 -6.81
N GLY A 78 -14.97 -17.05 -5.75
CA GLY A 78 -13.76 -17.27 -4.97
C GLY A 78 -12.48 -16.84 -5.71
N ASP A 79 -12.60 -15.93 -6.69
CA ASP A 79 -11.50 -15.50 -7.54
C ASP A 79 -10.89 -14.18 -7.07
N ILE A 80 -9.56 -14.09 -7.21
CA ILE A 80 -8.81 -12.84 -7.01
C ILE A 80 -8.02 -12.57 -8.28
N TYR A 81 -8.24 -11.41 -8.89
CA TYR A 81 -7.53 -11.03 -10.12
C TYR A 81 -7.06 -9.58 -10.07
N GLU A 82 -5.97 -9.31 -10.79
CA GLU A 82 -5.42 -7.96 -10.96
C GLU A 82 -6.10 -7.28 -12.15
N GLU A 83 -6.52 -6.02 -11.99
CA GLU A 83 -7.04 -5.23 -13.11
C GLU A 83 -5.87 -4.91 -14.05
N SER A 84 -5.91 -5.44 -15.28
CA SER A 84 -4.84 -5.23 -16.26
C SER A 84 -4.80 -3.77 -16.74
N ASP A 85 -3.78 -3.05 -16.28
CA ASP A 85 -3.15 -1.83 -16.79
C ASP A 85 -3.99 -0.82 -17.61
N VAL A 86 -4.42 0.25 -16.93
CA VAL A 86 -4.26 1.63 -17.46
C VAL A 86 -3.37 2.36 -16.46
N GLU A 87 -2.21 2.84 -16.92
CA GLU A 87 -1.18 3.49 -16.09
C GLU A 87 -1.59 4.89 -15.62
N PRO A 88 -1.66 5.14 -14.30
CA PRO A 88 -1.22 6.41 -13.76
C PRO A 88 0.16 6.23 -13.12
N GLU A 89 1.16 6.92 -13.65
CA GLU A 89 2.46 7.12 -12.99
C GLU A 89 2.23 7.75 -11.63
N TRP A 90 2.62 7.05 -10.56
CA TRP A 90 2.69 7.62 -9.21
C TRP A 90 4.17 7.84 -8.89
N ASP A 91 4.59 9.10 -8.80
CA ASP A 91 6.00 9.52 -8.71
C ASP A 91 6.59 9.41 -7.30
N GLY A 92 5.83 8.91 -6.32
CA GLY A 92 6.30 8.64 -4.97
C GLY A 92 6.76 9.88 -4.19
N LYS A 93 6.47 11.10 -4.67
CA LYS A 93 6.78 12.32 -3.92
C LYS A 93 5.68 12.57 -2.89
N ALA A 94 6.08 12.63 -1.62
CA ALA A 94 5.25 13.28 -0.62
C ALA A 94 5.07 14.73 -1.06
N GLU A 95 3.83 15.22 -1.12
CA GLU A 95 3.58 16.65 -1.21
C GLU A 95 4.35 17.31 -0.05
N GLU A 96 5.41 18.04 -0.39
CA GLU A 96 6.00 18.99 0.52
C GLU A 96 4.88 19.95 0.90
N GLN A 97 4.46 19.88 2.17
CA GLN A 97 3.54 20.87 2.71
C GLN A 97 4.21 22.22 2.55
N GLU A 98 3.61 23.11 1.76
CA GLU A 98 3.94 24.53 1.76
C GLU A 98 3.87 25.01 3.22
N THR A 99 5.03 25.15 3.84
CA THR A 99 5.16 25.90 5.07
C THR A 99 4.76 27.34 4.75
N GLU A 100 3.55 27.73 5.19
CA GLU A 100 3.12 29.11 5.28
C GLU A 100 4.25 29.95 5.89
N LYS A 101 4.68 30.99 5.16
CA LYS A 101 5.64 31.96 5.65
C LYS A 101 5.04 32.70 6.85
N PRO A 102 5.78 32.85 7.97
CA PRO A 102 5.36 33.78 9.01
C PRO A 102 5.52 35.21 8.49
N TYR A 103 4.45 36.00 8.61
CA TYR A 103 4.52 37.47 8.59
C TYR A 103 5.04 37.98 9.94
#